data_AF-A0A238F2V5-F1
#
_entry.id   AF-A0A238F2V5-F1
#
_cell.length_a   1.000
_cell.length_b   1.000
_cell.length_c   1.000
_cell.angle_alpha   90.00
_cell.angle_beta   90.00
_cell.angle_gamma   90.00
#
_symmetry.space_group_name_H-M   'P 1'
#
loop_
_entity.id
_entity.type
_entity.pdbx_description
1 polymer ?
#
loop_
_entity_poly.entity_id
_entity_poly.type
_entity_poly.pdbx_seq_one_letter_code
_entity_poly.pdbx_strand_id
1 'polypeptide(L)'
;MKLTTFEFVTTLSLLLLPSCTDARPGPAAASIAAVKAAPGAIEVPLQRLTKRTRTREEFLAKATFMKEKYGFDTTTTTESRSNRRRRAAGSVTMTAFQDAEYVGTISIGTPAESHSVILDTGSADLIMAADDCTGCASTTNGYSATASSSSASTSTSFSITYGSGSASGTLVKDNVTIAGYTVDSQIFASCSKMNNIVAGNISGLLGLGWQSLSTSGAVPLVQALANSGDLPAKVFGFRFRSYAYDKLTSDYMAGGKMTVGGTDTSAYSGDINWVNIDSSKTYWQIPLDAITVEGTDVGISVDDVVIDTGTTLIGAPAAAVAAIYAQISGAKAISLSGSSGYYSIPCNGNFNVAFTFGNVSYAIPSDAFNAGQYDASGNCLGAIFSLTSGSASSGTSSSSLQWIIGDAFLTGVYSAFRLSSPSAVGFATLGSGGTAVAGSNSSSSTDSSSNKSTTSGSIRSASSSTVYSFAFAFGLVSMFLFA
;
A
#
# COMPACT_ATOMS: atom_id res chain seq x y z
N MET A 1 49.27 7.61 61.45
CA MET A 1 49.63 8.34 62.69
C MET A 1 49.03 9.74 62.54
N LYS A 2 47.98 10.20 63.22
CA LYS A 2 47.31 9.86 64.47
C LYS A 2 45.78 9.94 64.30
N LEU A 3 45.07 9.05 65.00
CA LEU A 3 43.66 9.14 65.39
C LEU A 3 43.39 10.36 66.28
N THR A 4 42.13 10.82 66.31
CA THR A 4 41.30 11.26 67.48
C THR A 4 40.20 12.22 67.00
N THR A 5 38.93 12.22 67.40
CA THR A 5 38.06 11.38 68.25
C THR A 5 36.62 11.84 67.98
N PHE A 6 35.65 10.93 68.08
CA PHE A 6 34.21 11.23 68.16
C PHE A 6 33.85 11.58 69.62
N GLU A 7 33.01 12.59 69.83
CA GLU A 7 32.22 12.72 71.07
C GLU A 7 30.72 12.86 70.75
N PHE A 8 29.95 12.02 71.45
CA PHE A 8 28.50 12.00 71.52
C PHE A 8 28.03 13.01 72.56
N VAL A 9 26.99 13.78 72.24
CA VAL A 9 26.15 14.44 73.26
C VAL A 9 24.74 13.93 73.11
N THR A 10 24.35 13.10 74.09
CA THR A 10 22.99 12.68 74.39
C THR A 10 22.27 13.77 75.18
N THR A 11 21.14 14.26 74.69
CA THR A 11 20.13 14.92 75.52
C THR A 11 18.79 14.22 75.38
N LEU A 12 18.35 13.68 76.51
CA LEU A 12 17.11 13.01 76.80
C LEU A 12 16.04 14.07 77.07
N SER A 13 14.97 14.12 76.28
CA SER A 13 13.76 14.89 76.60
C SER A 13 12.54 13.99 76.55
N LEU A 14 11.84 14.01 77.68
CA LEU A 14 10.74 13.15 78.10
C LEU A 14 9.41 13.54 77.41
N LEU A 15 8.55 12.54 77.28
CA LEU A 15 7.23 12.51 76.64
C LEU A 15 6.28 13.67 77.00
N LEU A 16 5.47 14.07 76.00
CA LEU A 16 4.04 14.36 76.17
C LEU A 16 3.29 13.97 74.89
N LEU A 17 2.48 12.92 74.99
CA LEU A 17 1.51 12.48 73.99
C LEU A 17 0.26 13.38 74.05
N PRO A 18 -0.30 13.75 72.89
CA PRO A 18 -1.73 13.92 72.76
C PRO A 18 -2.30 12.86 71.80
N SER A 19 -3.15 12.02 72.38
CA SER A 19 -4.40 11.49 71.83
C SER A 19 -4.46 11.19 70.33
N CYS A 20 -4.37 9.89 70.00
CA CYS A 20 -4.84 9.33 68.74
C CYS A 20 -6.30 9.72 68.47
N THR A 21 -6.54 10.54 67.45
CA THR A 21 -7.77 10.45 66.67
C THR A 21 -7.47 9.69 65.39
N ASP A 22 -8.15 8.56 65.27
CA ASP A 22 -8.11 7.57 64.22
C ASP A 22 -8.56 8.20 62.87
N ALA A 23 -7.61 8.70 62.09
CA ALA A 23 -7.85 9.07 60.70
C ALA A 23 -7.29 7.95 59.82
N ARG A 24 -8.15 6.99 59.49
CA ARG A 24 -7.89 6.03 58.40
C ARG A 24 -7.41 6.80 57.17
N PRO A 25 -6.25 6.47 56.57
CA PRO A 25 -5.98 6.92 55.22
C PRO A 25 -7.03 6.27 54.32
N GLY A 26 -7.93 7.09 53.77
CA GLY A 26 -8.81 6.66 52.70
C GLY A 26 -7.95 6.08 51.56
N PRO A 27 -8.44 5.07 50.83
CA PRO A 27 -7.67 4.49 49.76
C PRO A 27 -7.32 5.61 48.79
N ALA A 28 -6.02 5.86 48.61
CA ALA A 28 -5.55 6.71 47.53
C ALA A 28 -6.17 6.13 46.26
N ALA A 29 -7.08 6.90 45.65
CA ALA A 29 -7.58 6.57 44.34
C ALA A 29 -6.37 6.65 43.41
N ALA A 30 -5.73 5.50 43.19
CA ALA A 30 -4.87 5.31 42.05
C ALA A 30 -5.73 5.67 40.85
N SER A 31 -5.47 6.85 40.27
CA SER A 31 -5.90 7.16 38.93
C SER A 31 -5.32 6.04 38.07
N ILE A 32 -6.15 5.04 37.79
CA ILE A 32 -5.89 4.11 36.71
C ILE A 32 -5.93 5.02 35.50
N ALA A 33 -4.76 5.47 35.06
CA ALA A 33 -4.60 5.98 33.71
C ALA A 33 -5.22 4.89 32.85
N ALA A 34 -6.36 5.21 32.23
CA ALA A 34 -7.04 4.29 31.34
C ALA A 34 -5.97 3.87 30.33
N VAL A 35 -5.55 2.60 30.41
CA VAL A 35 -4.80 2.00 29.32
C VAL A 35 -5.77 2.11 28.16
N LYS A 36 -5.53 3.10 27.29
CA LYS A 36 -6.23 3.25 26.03
C LYS A 36 -6.00 1.91 25.36
N ALA A 37 -7.02 1.05 25.36
CA ALA A 37 -6.94 -0.23 24.69
C ALA A 37 -6.46 0.12 23.28
N ALA A 38 -5.27 -0.37 22.91
CA ALA A 38 -4.82 -0.23 21.54
C ALA A 38 -5.99 -0.73 20.70
N PRO A 39 -6.56 0.11 19.83
CA PRO A 39 -7.60 -0.39 18.97
C PRO A 39 -7.06 -1.62 18.26
N GLY A 40 -7.93 -2.56 17.86
CA GLY A 40 -7.48 -3.61 16.95
C GLY A 40 -6.86 -3.01 15.68
N ALA A 41 -6.52 -3.85 14.71
CA ALA A 41 -6.23 -3.33 13.38
C ALA A 41 -7.40 -2.41 12.92
N ILE A 42 -7.13 -1.14 12.64
CA ILE A 42 -8.16 -0.18 12.22
C ILE A 42 -8.07 0.00 10.71
N GLU A 43 -9.24 0.06 10.07
CA GLU A 43 -9.39 0.22 8.64
C GLU A 43 -9.50 1.71 8.26
N VAL A 44 -8.79 2.09 7.20
CA VAL A 44 -9.00 3.32 6.44
C VAL A 44 -9.75 2.93 5.16
N PRO A 45 -11.04 3.32 5.00
CA PRO A 45 -11.75 3.13 3.75
C PRO A 45 -11.02 3.85 2.62
N LEU A 46 -10.81 3.16 1.50
CA LEU A 46 -10.20 3.76 0.32
C LEU A 46 -11.30 4.26 -0.60
N GLN A 47 -11.08 5.46 -1.14
CA GLN A 47 -11.85 6.00 -2.24
C GLN A 47 -11.05 5.88 -3.53
N ARG A 48 -11.75 5.65 -4.64
CA ARG A 48 -11.21 5.66 -5.99
C ARG A 48 -11.99 6.64 -6.85
N LEU A 49 -11.29 7.41 -7.68
CA LEU A 49 -11.90 8.37 -8.60
C LEU A 49 -12.72 7.65 -9.70
N THR A 50 -13.83 8.24 -10.14
CA THR A 50 -14.78 7.57 -11.06
C THR A 50 -14.57 7.83 -12.52
N LYS A 51 -13.59 8.64 -12.92
CA LYS A 51 -13.44 8.99 -14.32
C LYS A 51 -12.92 7.78 -15.09
N ARG A 52 -13.80 7.23 -15.91
CA ARG A 52 -13.71 5.85 -16.38
C ARG A 52 -13.75 5.74 -17.89
N THR A 53 -12.85 6.45 -18.54
CA THR A 53 -12.45 6.03 -19.89
C THR A 53 -10.97 5.80 -19.82
N ARG A 54 -10.54 4.54 -19.64
CA ARG A 54 -9.13 4.17 -19.81
C ARG A 54 -8.75 4.49 -21.25
N THR A 55 -8.22 5.69 -21.44
CA THR A 55 -7.83 6.21 -22.75
C THR A 55 -6.36 5.95 -22.98
N ARG A 56 -5.98 5.98 -24.24
CA ARG A 56 -4.57 6.00 -24.64
C ARG A 56 -3.81 7.15 -23.95
N GLU A 57 -4.43 8.32 -23.83
CA GLU A 57 -3.84 9.51 -23.24
C GLU A 57 -3.59 9.32 -21.74
N GLU A 58 -4.56 8.78 -21.00
CA GLU A 58 -4.40 8.44 -19.57
C GLU A 58 -3.33 7.37 -19.36
N PHE A 59 -3.32 6.32 -20.19
CA PHE A 59 -2.28 5.30 -20.12
C PHE A 59 -0.89 5.91 -20.32
N LEU A 60 -0.73 6.76 -21.34
CA LEU A 60 0.55 7.39 -21.64
C LEU A 60 0.98 8.34 -20.51
N ALA A 61 0.04 9.06 -19.89
CA ALA A 61 0.33 9.90 -18.73
C ALA A 61 0.85 9.06 -17.54
N LYS A 62 0.21 7.92 -17.25
CA LYS A 62 0.64 6.98 -16.19
C LYS A 62 2.01 6.37 -16.48
N ALA A 63 2.24 5.94 -17.72
CA ALA A 63 3.52 5.38 -18.14
C ALA A 63 4.65 6.42 -18.05
N THR A 64 4.38 7.65 -18.50
CA THR A 64 5.35 8.77 -18.45
C THR A 64 5.67 9.14 -17.01
N PHE A 65 4.65 9.29 -16.16
CA PHE A 65 4.84 9.53 -14.73
C PHE A 65 5.74 8.51 -14.07
N MET A 66 5.48 7.22 -14.28
CA MET A 66 6.27 6.16 -13.69
C MET A 66 7.72 6.23 -14.18
N LYS A 67 7.95 6.41 -15.49
CA LYS A 67 9.30 6.59 -16.03
C LYS A 67 10.03 7.74 -15.32
N GLU A 68 9.41 8.91 -15.27
CA GLU A 68 10.02 10.10 -14.69
C GLU A 68 10.20 9.99 -13.16
N LYS A 69 9.22 9.41 -12.42
CA LYS A 69 9.27 9.17 -10.95
C LYS A 69 10.49 8.33 -10.58
N TYR A 70 10.83 7.35 -11.41
CA TYR A 70 11.93 6.42 -11.17
C TYR A 70 13.21 6.75 -11.96
N GLY A 71 13.27 7.93 -12.60
CA GLY A 71 14.46 8.45 -13.26
C GLY A 71 14.80 7.81 -14.62
N PHE A 72 13.83 7.18 -15.27
CA PHE A 72 13.98 6.67 -16.64
C PHE A 72 13.82 7.78 -17.67
N ASP A 73 14.65 7.73 -18.71
CA ASP A 73 14.66 8.71 -19.78
C ASP A 73 13.39 8.62 -20.65
N THR A 74 12.65 9.72 -20.70
CA THR A 74 11.46 9.92 -21.55
C THR A 74 11.78 10.59 -22.88
N THR A 75 13.05 10.95 -23.15
CA THR A 75 13.45 11.67 -24.36
C THR A 75 13.72 10.75 -25.55
N THR A 76 12.71 10.59 -26.39
CA THR A 76 12.86 10.24 -27.82
C THR A 76 11.90 11.16 -28.59
N THR A 77 12.32 12.32 -29.08
CA THR A 77 12.97 12.45 -30.38
C THR A 77 13.98 13.61 -30.45
N THR A 78 15.06 13.33 -31.16
CA THR A 78 15.95 14.28 -31.81
C THR A 78 15.14 15.25 -32.69
N GLU A 79 14.82 16.45 -32.19
CA GLU A 79 14.99 17.66 -32.98
C GLU A 79 16.19 18.43 -32.45
N SER A 80 17.11 18.68 -33.37
CA SER A 80 18.41 19.31 -33.19
C SER A 80 18.37 20.53 -32.27
N ARG A 81 19.22 20.50 -31.24
CA ARG A 81 19.64 21.67 -30.47
C ARG A 81 20.09 22.79 -31.43
N SER A 82 19.28 23.83 -31.58
CA SER A 82 19.76 25.13 -32.04
C SER A 82 19.00 26.27 -31.36
N ASN A 83 19.77 27.23 -30.87
CA ASN A 83 19.29 28.44 -30.20
C ASN A 83 18.29 29.22 -31.07
N ARG A 84 17.03 29.37 -30.63
CA ARG A 84 16.35 30.68 -30.53
C ARG A 84 14.90 30.58 -30.03
N ARG A 85 14.65 31.41 -29.02
CA ARG A 85 13.39 32.11 -28.68
C ARG A 85 12.20 31.27 -28.24
N ARG A 86 11.85 31.49 -26.97
CA ARG A 86 10.50 31.40 -26.38
C ARG A 86 9.41 31.67 -27.44
N ARG A 87 8.85 30.59 -27.97
CA ARG A 87 7.48 30.50 -28.45
C ARG A 87 6.94 29.18 -27.90
N ALA A 88 5.76 29.29 -27.31
CA ALA A 88 5.09 28.27 -26.54
C ALA A 88 5.26 26.89 -27.17
N ALA A 89 5.89 25.99 -26.42
CA ALA A 89 5.80 24.57 -26.69
C ALA A 89 4.31 24.22 -26.79
N GLY A 90 3.97 23.46 -27.82
CA GLY A 90 2.64 22.88 -27.98
C GLY A 90 2.21 22.31 -26.64
N SER A 91 1.19 22.95 -26.06
CA SER A 91 0.55 22.51 -24.84
C SER A 91 -0.03 21.12 -25.11
N VAL A 92 0.69 20.07 -24.74
CA VAL A 92 -0.01 18.91 -24.21
C VAL A 92 -0.69 19.47 -22.98
N THR A 93 -1.99 19.73 -23.10
CA THR A 93 -2.84 20.04 -21.96
C THR A 93 -2.79 18.81 -21.07
N MET A 94 -1.81 18.78 -20.15
CA MET A 94 -1.72 17.79 -19.10
C MET A 94 -2.92 18.04 -18.21
N THR A 95 -3.98 17.30 -18.49
CA THR A 95 -5.11 17.22 -17.58
C THR A 95 -4.52 16.59 -16.33
N ALA A 96 -4.50 17.37 -15.25
CA ALA A 96 -4.01 17.01 -13.93
C ALA A 96 -4.27 15.53 -13.61
N PHE A 97 -3.26 14.88 -13.03
CA PHE A 97 -3.25 13.49 -12.52
C PHE A 97 -4.50 13.12 -11.72
N GLN A 98 -5.61 12.89 -12.42
CA GLN A 98 -6.92 12.50 -11.90
C GLN A 98 -6.91 11.06 -11.35
N ASP A 99 -5.75 10.45 -11.14
CA ASP A 99 -5.59 9.00 -10.94
C ASP A 99 -4.46 8.67 -9.96
N ALA A 100 -4.53 9.25 -8.76
CA ALA A 100 -4.03 8.51 -7.62
C ALA A 100 -5.14 7.54 -7.20
N GLU A 101 -5.00 6.27 -7.60
CA GLU A 101 -6.15 5.38 -7.74
C GLU A 101 -6.76 4.94 -6.42
N TYR A 102 -6.05 5.15 -5.30
CA TYR A 102 -6.54 4.86 -3.97
C TYR A 102 -6.17 5.96 -2.98
N VAL A 103 -7.21 6.63 -2.51
CA VAL A 103 -7.14 7.75 -1.58
C VAL A 103 -7.63 7.28 -0.21
N GLY A 104 -6.82 7.52 0.81
CA GLY A 104 -7.20 7.36 2.21
C GLY A 104 -7.51 8.70 2.87
N THR A 105 -8.02 8.64 4.10
CA THR A 105 -8.21 9.83 4.94
C THR A 105 -7.25 9.80 6.10
N ILE A 106 -6.59 10.92 6.34
CA ILE A 106 -5.86 11.23 7.57
C ILE A 106 -6.51 12.43 8.24
N SER A 107 -6.22 12.64 9.53
CA SER A 107 -6.59 13.87 10.22
C SER A 107 -5.35 14.58 10.75
N ILE A 108 -5.29 15.91 10.62
CA ILE A 108 -4.15 16.73 11.04
C ILE A 108 -4.63 17.81 11.99
N GLY A 109 -3.84 18.09 13.03
CA GLY A 109 -4.01 19.26 13.87
C GLY A 109 -4.90 19.10 15.10
N THR A 110 -5.06 20.22 15.82
CA THR A 110 -5.92 20.36 17.01
C THR A 110 -6.75 21.65 16.91
N PRO A 111 -8.08 21.58 16.67
CA PRO A 111 -8.86 20.36 16.47
C PRO A 111 -8.46 19.60 15.20
N ALA A 112 -8.68 18.29 15.19
CA ALA A 112 -8.28 17.44 14.07
C ALA A 112 -9.16 17.71 12.84
N GLU A 113 -8.54 18.03 11.71
CA GLU A 113 -9.17 18.26 10.42
C GLU A 113 -8.88 17.12 9.45
N SER A 114 -9.88 16.67 8.68
CA SER A 114 -9.73 15.53 7.76
C SER A 114 -9.22 15.95 6.38
N HIS A 115 -8.25 15.20 5.88
CA HIS A 115 -7.64 15.41 4.56
C HIS A 115 -7.58 14.11 3.78
N SER A 116 -7.82 14.21 2.47
CA SER A 116 -7.73 13.12 1.50
C SER A 116 -6.30 13.01 0.99
N VAL A 117 -5.69 11.83 1.09
CA VAL A 117 -4.30 11.62 0.68
C VAL A 117 -4.13 10.38 -0.18
N ILE A 118 -3.26 10.49 -1.17
CA ILE A 118 -2.74 9.34 -1.93
C ILE A 118 -1.94 8.46 -0.98
N LEU A 119 -2.11 7.14 -1.02
CA LEU A 119 -1.33 6.21 -0.22
C LEU A 119 -0.25 5.57 -1.09
N ASP A 120 1.01 5.98 -0.92
CA ASP A 120 2.09 5.70 -1.88
C ASP A 120 3.27 4.96 -1.22
N THR A 121 3.40 3.66 -1.46
CA THR A 121 4.56 2.88 -1.00
C THR A 121 5.85 3.16 -1.80
N GLY A 122 5.75 3.83 -2.94
CA GLY A 122 6.89 4.26 -3.75
C GLY A 122 7.52 5.60 -3.34
N SER A 123 7.05 6.23 -2.25
CA SER A 123 7.65 7.45 -1.69
C SER A 123 7.53 7.50 -0.17
N ALA A 124 8.18 8.46 0.50
CA ALA A 124 8.32 8.46 1.97
C ALA A 124 7.81 9.73 2.67
N ASP A 125 7.77 10.88 2.00
CA ASP A 125 7.33 12.13 2.62
C ASP A 125 5.81 12.23 2.72
N LEU A 126 5.32 12.86 3.80
CA LEU A 126 3.95 13.37 3.85
C LEU A 126 3.89 14.75 3.17
N ILE A 127 3.25 14.73 2.02
CA ILE A 127 2.83 15.75 1.06
C ILE A 127 1.53 16.50 1.33
N MET A 128 1.46 17.71 1.87
CA MET A 128 0.15 18.42 2.00
C MET A 128 0.11 19.71 1.21
N ALA A 129 -0.97 19.94 0.46
CA ALA A 129 -1.31 21.26 -0.05
C ALA A 129 -1.53 22.21 1.13
N ALA A 130 -1.01 23.43 1.07
CA ALA A 130 -1.41 24.51 1.97
C ALA A 130 -2.74 25.14 1.52
N ASP A 131 -3.44 25.84 2.41
CA ASP A 131 -4.68 26.58 2.08
C ASP A 131 -4.51 27.56 0.91
N ASP A 132 -3.32 28.14 0.79
CA ASP A 132 -2.96 29.10 -0.26
C ASP A 132 -2.23 28.42 -1.44
N CYS A 133 -2.35 27.09 -1.58
CA CYS A 133 -1.65 26.33 -2.61
C CYS A 133 -1.96 26.84 -4.03
N THR A 134 -0.91 27.27 -4.72
CA THR A 134 -0.93 27.54 -6.15
C THR A 134 -0.77 26.24 -6.96
N GLY A 135 -1.62 26.05 -7.97
CA GLY A 135 -1.64 24.84 -8.81
C GLY A 135 -2.51 23.70 -8.26
N CYS A 136 -3.00 23.82 -7.02
CA CYS A 136 -4.07 22.98 -6.47
C CYS A 136 -5.45 23.44 -6.99
N ALA A 137 -6.44 22.54 -7.01
CA ALA A 137 -7.82 22.91 -7.33
C ALA A 137 -8.43 23.72 -6.19
N SER A 138 -9.37 24.63 -6.48
CA SER A 138 -10.04 25.44 -5.46
C SER A 138 -10.90 24.63 -4.47
N THR A 139 -11.18 23.36 -4.79
CA THR A 139 -11.91 22.40 -3.94
C THR A 139 -10.98 21.57 -3.06
N THR A 140 -9.67 21.77 -3.14
CA THR A 140 -8.68 21.04 -2.34
C THR A 140 -8.79 21.50 -0.90
N ASN A 141 -8.97 20.55 0.04
CA ASN A 141 -8.91 20.88 1.46
C ASN A 141 -7.45 20.97 1.92
N GLY A 142 -6.86 22.17 1.84
CA GLY A 142 -5.48 22.44 2.23
C GLY A 142 -5.26 22.34 3.74
N TYR A 143 -4.01 22.21 4.16
CA TYR A 143 -3.60 22.29 5.55
C TYR A 143 -3.40 23.76 5.95
N SER A 144 -3.99 24.13 7.09
CA SER A 144 -3.90 25.46 7.68
C SER A 144 -3.12 25.45 9.00
N ALA A 145 -1.87 25.89 8.96
CA ALA A 145 -1.04 25.96 10.17
C ALA A 145 -1.64 26.86 11.28
N THR A 146 -2.41 27.88 10.89
CA THR A 146 -3.05 28.81 11.82
C THR A 146 -4.37 28.31 12.42
N ALA A 147 -4.98 27.29 11.81
CA ALA A 147 -6.21 26.68 12.32
C ALA A 147 -5.94 25.61 13.38
N SER A 148 -4.69 25.16 13.52
CA SER A 148 -4.28 24.12 14.46
C SER A 148 -3.46 24.68 15.62
N SER A 149 -3.90 24.41 16.84
CA SER A 149 -3.19 24.79 18.08
C SER A 149 -1.97 23.91 18.38
N SER A 150 -1.85 22.74 17.74
CA SER A 150 -0.69 21.83 17.85
C SER A 150 0.34 22.03 16.74
N SER A 151 0.05 22.90 15.77
CA SER A 151 0.96 23.24 14.68
C SER A 151 2.19 23.97 15.19
N ALA A 152 3.36 23.56 14.69
CA ALA A 152 4.62 24.24 14.87
C ALA A 152 5.38 24.31 13.54
N SER A 153 5.42 25.50 12.95
CA SER A 153 6.17 25.74 11.71
C SER A 153 7.68 25.61 11.92
N THR A 154 8.38 25.09 10.92
CA THR A 154 9.84 25.14 10.86
C THR A 154 10.27 26.18 9.82
N SER A 155 11.52 26.65 9.88
CA SER A 155 12.10 27.51 8.84
C SER A 155 12.70 26.72 7.66
N THR A 156 12.47 25.41 7.60
CA THR A 156 13.10 24.53 6.62
C THR A 156 12.26 24.49 5.34
N SER A 157 12.83 24.96 4.24
CA SER A 157 12.22 24.84 2.92
C SER A 157 12.17 23.38 2.46
N PHE A 158 11.13 23.03 1.72
CA PHE A 158 10.93 21.72 1.11
C PHE A 158 10.67 21.89 -0.38
N SER A 159 11.26 21.03 -1.20
CA SER A 159 10.98 20.93 -2.62
C SER A 159 11.20 19.51 -3.09
N ILE A 160 10.27 18.98 -3.87
CA ILE A 160 10.34 17.62 -4.43
C ILE A 160 9.75 17.59 -5.83
N THR A 161 10.24 16.65 -6.64
CA THR A 161 9.76 16.37 -7.98
C THR A 161 9.44 14.89 -8.09
N TYR A 162 8.20 14.56 -8.46
CA TYR A 162 7.75 13.20 -8.74
C TYR A 162 7.37 13.12 -10.20
N GLY A 163 8.28 12.61 -11.00
CA GLY A 163 8.14 12.63 -12.43
C GLY A 163 7.86 14.04 -12.99
N SER A 164 6.73 14.22 -13.67
CA SER A 164 6.23 15.51 -14.19
C SER A 164 5.53 16.36 -13.12
N GLY A 165 5.38 15.84 -11.90
CA GLY A 165 4.85 16.52 -10.73
C GLY A 165 5.91 17.23 -9.90
N SER A 166 5.53 18.31 -9.22
CA SER A 166 6.39 19.03 -8.28
C SER A 166 5.59 19.62 -7.13
N ALA A 167 6.21 19.67 -5.94
CA ALA A 167 5.68 20.34 -4.77
C ALA A 167 6.80 21.13 -4.08
N SER A 168 6.47 22.33 -3.60
CA SER A 168 7.40 23.16 -2.84
C SER A 168 6.68 23.94 -1.75
N GLY A 169 7.35 24.14 -0.62
CA GLY A 169 6.85 24.91 0.51
C GLY A 169 7.80 24.81 1.70
N THR A 170 7.25 24.55 2.88
CA THR A 170 8.01 24.47 4.14
C THR A 170 7.63 23.25 4.95
N LEU A 171 8.59 22.71 5.71
CA LEU A 171 8.29 21.67 6.68
C LEU A 171 7.57 22.27 7.90
N VAL A 172 6.58 21.55 8.38
CA VAL A 172 5.81 21.86 9.58
C VAL A 172 5.77 20.62 10.46
N LYS A 173 5.45 20.81 11.74
CA LYS A 173 5.12 19.74 12.68
C LYS A 173 3.68 19.91 13.12
N ASP A 174 2.94 18.82 13.14
CA ASP A 174 1.62 18.80 13.78
C ASP A 174 1.26 17.37 14.18
N ASN A 175 0.18 17.21 14.92
CA ASN A 175 -0.39 15.91 15.24
C ASN A 175 -1.06 15.34 13.99
N VAL A 176 -0.67 14.13 13.59
CA VAL A 176 -1.23 13.45 12.41
C VAL A 176 -1.82 12.11 12.85
N THR A 177 -3.08 11.90 12.50
CA THR A 177 -3.84 10.69 12.84
C THR A 177 -4.19 9.92 11.57
N ILE A 178 -3.91 8.62 11.58
CA ILE A 178 -4.36 7.66 10.57
C ILE A 178 -4.94 6.44 11.26
N ALA A 179 -6.10 5.97 10.80
CA ALA A 179 -6.74 4.78 11.37
C ALA A 179 -6.87 4.85 12.90
N GLY A 180 -7.20 6.03 13.47
CA GLY A 180 -7.33 6.22 14.93
C GLY A 180 -6.02 6.22 15.74
N TYR A 181 -4.87 6.00 15.10
CA TYR A 181 -3.54 6.13 15.69
C TYR A 181 -2.96 7.51 15.40
N THR A 182 -2.40 8.17 16.41
CA THR A 182 -1.88 9.53 16.31
C THR A 182 -0.37 9.54 16.52
N VAL A 183 0.35 10.19 15.62
CA VAL A 183 1.74 10.60 15.85
C VAL A 183 1.72 12.07 16.24
N ASP A 184 2.17 12.35 17.46
CA ASP A 184 2.36 13.72 17.91
C ASP A 184 3.57 14.34 17.20
N SER A 185 3.44 15.61 16.79
CA SER A 185 4.55 16.36 16.15
C SER A 185 5.18 15.68 14.91
N GLN A 186 4.38 14.98 14.10
CA GLN A 186 4.82 14.44 12.81
C GLN A 186 5.31 15.57 11.92
N ILE A 187 6.51 15.42 11.35
CA ILE A 187 7.04 16.37 10.36
C ILE A 187 6.43 16.04 8.99
N PHE A 188 5.95 17.05 8.29
CA PHE A 188 5.47 16.94 6.91
C PHE A 188 5.66 18.24 6.14
N ALA A 189 5.52 18.20 4.81
CA ALA A 189 5.62 19.37 3.97
C ALA A 189 4.25 20.04 3.78
N SER A 190 4.15 21.32 4.15
CA SER A 190 3.03 22.19 3.77
C SER A 190 3.45 22.99 2.53
N CYS A 191 2.81 22.67 1.40
CA CYS A 191 3.21 23.14 0.08
C CYS A 191 2.29 24.24 -0.43
N SER A 192 2.84 25.45 -0.53
CA SER A 192 2.20 26.62 -1.16
C SER A 192 2.19 26.55 -2.69
N LYS A 193 2.88 25.56 -3.27
CA LYS A 193 2.80 25.24 -4.70
C LYS A 193 2.85 23.74 -4.92
N MET A 194 1.87 23.23 -5.66
CA MET A 194 1.85 21.84 -6.14
C MET A 194 1.38 21.82 -7.59
N ASN A 195 2.08 21.07 -8.44
CA ASN A 195 1.69 20.85 -9.82
C ASN A 195 1.75 19.36 -10.09
N ASN A 196 0.69 18.78 -10.64
CA ASN A 196 0.67 17.39 -11.12
C ASN A 196 1.11 16.33 -10.06
N ILE A 197 0.92 16.61 -8.77
CA ILE A 197 1.08 15.62 -7.67
C ILE A 197 -0.28 15.19 -7.12
N VAL A 198 -1.22 16.13 -6.99
CA VAL A 198 -2.60 15.89 -6.57
C VAL A 198 -3.56 16.45 -7.62
N ALA A 199 -4.79 15.94 -7.64
CA ALA A 199 -5.86 16.43 -8.50
C ALA A 199 -7.22 16.40 -7.78
N GLY A 200 -8.18 17.13 -8.33
CA GLY A 200 -9.53 17.19 -7.76
C GLY A 200 -9.50 17.74 -6.34
N ASN A 201 -10.13 17.04 -5.39
CA ASN A 201 -10.17 17.43 -3.98
C ASN A 201 -9.10 16.74 -3.12
N ILE A 202 -8.13 16.05 -3.73
CA ILE A 202 -7.07 15.34 -3.01
C ILE A 202 -6.15 16.38 -2.35
N SER A 203 -6.13 16.39 -1.02
CA SER A 203 -5.33 17.32 -0.20
C SER A 203 -3.83 17.07 -0.28
N GLY A 204 -3.42 15.83 -0.53
CA GLY A 204 -2.02 15.47 -0.36
C GLY A 204 -1.63 14.06 -0.80
N LEU A 205 -0.41 13.67 -0.43
CA LEU A 205 0.18 12.36 -0.63
C LEU A 205 0.83 11.92 0.68
N LEU A 206 0.54 10.71 1.13
CA LEU A 206 1.17 10.06 2.26
C LEU A 206 2.15 8.99 1.76
N GLY A 207 3.44 9.27 1.88
CA GLY A 207 4.49 8.30 1.65
C GLY A 207 4.48 7.16 2.68
N LEU A 208 4.55 5.93 2.20
CA LEU A 208 4.56 4.68 2.97
C LEU A 208 5.84 3.87 2.75
N GLY A 209 6.79 4.40 1.98
CA GLY A 209 8.15 3.89 1.79
C GLY A 209 9.04 4.17 3.00
N TRP A 210 10.32 3.79 2.92
CA TRP A 210 11.28 3.90 4.02
C TRP A 210 11.83 5.32 4.19
N GLN A 211 12.23 5.68 5.43
CA GLN A 211 12.77 7.02 5.72
C GLN A 211 13.97 7.40 4.83
N SER A 212 14.77 6.43 4.40
CA SER A 212 15.90 6.64 3.48
C SER A 212 15.52 7.27 2.13
N LEU A 213 14.24 7.19 1.73
CA LEU A 213 13.71 7.87 0.53
C LEU A 213 13.18 9.28 0.81
N SER A 214 13.11 9.69 2.08
CA SER A 214 12.51 10.97 2.46
C SER A 214 13.43 12.12 2.06
N THR A 215 12.88 13.05 1.27
CA THR A 215 13.52 14.32 0.95
C THR A 215 13.52 15.27 2.16
N SER A 216 12.49 15.19 3.01
CA SER A 216 12.43 16.00 4.24
C SER A 216 13.34 15.47 5.36
N GLY A 217 13.81 14.22 5.25
CA GLY A 217 14.51 13.50 6.32
C GLY A 217 13.59 13.05 7.47
N ALA A 218 12.29 13.33 7.39
CA ALA A 218 11.32 12.95 8.41
C ALA A 218 11.10 11.43 8.43
N VAL A 219 10.84 10.87 9.62
CA VAL A 219 10.35 9.49 9.73
C VAL A 219 8.94 9.43 9.12
N PRO A 220 8.66 8.55 8.15
CA PRO A 220 7.32 8.43 7.56
C PRO A 220 6.28 8.03 8.61
N LEU A 221 5.04 8.50 8.46
CA LEU A 221 3.99 8.42 9.49
C LEU A 221 3.80 7.01 10.07
N VAL A 222 3.64 6.00 9.21
CA VAL A 222 3.39 4.62 9.65
C VAL A 222 4.63 3.98 10.28
N GLN A 223 5.84 4.40 9.88
CA GLN A 223 7.07 4.03 10.56
C GLN A 223 7.16 4.68 11.94
N ALA A 224 6.77 5.95 12.09
CA ALA A 224 6.74 6.63 13.38
C ALA A 224 5.79 5.91 14.35
N LEU A 225 4.60 5.50 13.89
CA LEU A 225 3.66 4.65 14.66
C LEU A 225 4.26 3.28 15.03
N ALA A 226 4.96 2.64 14.09
CA ALA A 226 5.63 1.37 14.39
C ALA A 226 6.79 1.52 15.39
N ASN A 227 7.43 2.69 15.43
CA ASN A 227 8.53 3.00 16.34
C ASN A 227 8.06 3.41 17.74
N SER A 228 6.90 4.09 17.85
CA SER A 228 6.32 4.46 19.15
C SER A 228 5.88 3.25 19.97
N GLY A 229 5.53 2.15 19.29
CA GLY A 229 5.02 0.93 19.92
C GLY A 229 3.50 0.92 20.07
N ASP A 230 2.80 1.90 19.50
CA ASP A 230 1.33 2.02 19.61
C ASP A 230 0.58 1.01 18.73
N LEU A 231 1.25 0.45 17.72
CA LEU A 231 0.66 -0.53 16.82
C LEU A 231 0.68 -1.95 17.42
N PRO A 232 -0.46 -2.66 17.49
CA PRO A 232 -0.51 -4.06 17.92
C PRO A 232 0.41 -4.98 17.11
N ALA A 233 0.46 -4.77 15.79
CA ALA A 233 1.45 -5.35 14.89
C ALA A 233 2.05 -4.25 14.03
N LYS A 234 3.38 -4.30 13.80
CA LYS A 234 4.11 -3.36 12.94
C LYS A 234 3.90 -3.69 11.46
N VAL A 235 2.65 -3.76 11.05
CA VAL A 235 2.18 -4.15 9.72
C VAL A 235 1.09 -3.17 9.28
N PHE A 236 1.12 -2.81 8.01
CA PHE A 236 -0.04 -2.27 7.30
C PHE A 236 -0.35 -3.12 6.08
N GLY A 237 -1.59 -3.09 5.60
CA GLY A 237 -1.98 -3.89 4.44
C GLY A 237 -3.07 -3.24 3.61
N PHE A 238 -3.25 -3.72 2.39
CA PHE A 238 -4.20 -3.21 1.42
C PHE A 238 -5.05 -4.34 0.85
N ARG A 239 -6.34 -4.08 0.84
CA ARG A 239 -7.31 -4.74 -0.04
C ARG A 239 -7.83 -3.69 -1.02
N PHE A 240 -7.23 -3.62 -2.20
CA PHE A 240 -7.77 -2.80 -3.29
C PHE A 240 -9.00 -3.45 -3.89
N ARG A 241 -9.95 -2.67 -4.40
CA ARG A 241 -11.06 -3.19 -5.20
C ARG A 241 -10.77 -2.92 -6.68
N SER A 242 -10.61 -4.00 -7.46
CA SER A 242 -10.66 -3.90 -8.92
C SER A 242 -12.04 -3.45 -9.37
N TYR A 243 -12.12 -2.97 -10.60
CA TYR A 243 -13.36 -2.56 -11.22
C TYR A 243 -13.72 -3.44 -12.42
N ALA A 244 -14.90 -4.09 -12.37
CA ALA A 244 -15.54 -4.71 -13.53
C ALA A 244 -16.49 -3.70 -14.20
N TYR A 245 -16.26 -3.44 -15.50
CA TYR A 245 -16.58 -2.23 -16.29
C TYR A 245 -17.98 -1.56 -16.19
N ASP A 246 -19.00 -2.17 -15.57
CA ASP A 246 -20.37 -1.69 -15.65
C ASP A 246 -20.97 -1.01 -14.41
N LYS A 247 -21.47 0.22 -14.65
CA LYS A 247 -22.39 1.05 -13.84
C LYS A 247 -21.82 1.68 -12.58
N LEU A 248 -21.70 3.01 -12.52
CA LEU A 248 -22.03 3.84 -11.34
C LEU A 248 -22.20 5.33 -11.72
N THR A 249 -22.89 6.06 -10.83
CA THR A 249 -23.48 7.41 -11.01
C THR A 249 -22.85 8.49 -10.11
N SER A 250 -21.63 8.29 -9.60
CA SER A 250 -20.93 9.21 -8.66
C SER A 250 -19.55 9.63 -9.20
N ASP A 251 -18.92 10.61 -8.54
CA ASP A 251 -17.54 11.09 -8.79
C ASP A 251 -16.46 10.29 -7.99
N TYR A 252 -16.89 9.53 -6.96
CA TYR A 252 -16.04 8.63 -6.16
C TYR A 252 -16.69 7.26 -5.95
N MET A 253 -15.88 6.19 -5.85
CA MET A 253 -16.32 4.82 -5.51
C MET A 253 -15.52 4.24 -4.34
N ALA A 254 -16.04 3.18 -3.74
CA ALA A 254 -15.30 2.37 -2.78
C ALA A 254 -14.07 1.71 -3.47
N GLY A 255 -12.88 2.21 -3.15
CA GLY A 255 -11.59 1.72 -3.66
C GLY A 255 -11.02 0.55 -2.88
N GLY A 256 -11.62 0.18 -1.74
CA GLY A 256 -11.11 -0.90 -0.89
C GLY A 256 -10.79 -0.42 0.51
N LYS A 257 -9.75 -0.99 1.14
CA LYS A 257 -9.36 -0.68 2.51
C LYS A 257 -7.84 -0.76 2.68
N MET A 258 -7.29 0.16 3.46
CA MET A 258 -5.98 0.01 4.09
C MET A 258 -6.18 -0.37 5.55
N THR A 259 -5.36 -1.26 6.08
CA THR A 259 -5.32 -1.62 7.49
C THR A 259 -4.02 -1.12 8.10
N VAL A 260 -4.06 -0.53 9.29
CA VAL A 260 -2.87 -0.13 10.05
C VAL A 260 -2.86 -0.85 11.39
N GLY A 261 -1.70 -1.36 11.81
CA GLY A 261 -1.56 -2.09 13.07
C GLY A 261 -1.85 -3.59 12.98
N GLY A 262 -1.97 -4.14 11.78
CA GLY A 262 -2.35 -5.54 11.53
C GLY A 262 -2.82 -5.77 10.08
N THR A 263 -3.56 -6.85 9.87
CA THR A 263 -4.10 -7.24 8.57
C THR A 263 -5.61 -7.50 8.65
N ASP A 264 -6.33 -7.33 7.53
CA ASP A 264 -7.75 -7.66 7.42
C ASP A 264 -7.90 -9.12 6.99
N THR A 265 -7.94 -10.02 7.98
CA THR A 265 -8.13 -11.47 7.77
C THR A 265 -9.44 -11.84 7.06
N SER A 266 -10.42 -10.92 6.99
CA SER A 266 -11.66 -11.14 6.24
C SER A 266 -11.50 -10.94 4.73
N ALA A 267 -10.40 -10.30 4.29
CA ALA A 267 -10.17 -9.93 2.90
C ALA A 267 -9.36 -10.96 2.09
N TYR A 268 -8.76 -11.96 2.74
CA TYR A 268 -7.91 -12.97 2.11
C TYR A 268 -8.15 -14.36 2.68
N SER A 269 -7.69 -15.38 1.96
CA SER A 269 -7.69 -16.77 2.39
C SER A 269 -6.26 -17.30 2.53
N GLY A 270 -6.10 -18.30 3.39
CA GLY A 270 -4.78 -18.88 3.69
C GLY A 270 -3.87 -17.93 4.47
N ASP A 271 -2.58 -18.24 4.45
CA ASP A 271 -1.54 -17.44 5.09
C ASP A 271 -0.99 -16.37 4.15
N ILE A 272 -0.47 -15.28 4.73
CA ILE A 272 0.31 -14.31 3.98
C ILE A 272 1.68 -14.90 3.69
N ASN A 273 2.01 -14.99 2.41
CA ASN A 273 3.33 -15.38 1.95
C ASN A 273 4.28 -14.18 2.04
N TRP A 274 5.15 -14.17 3.05
CA TRP A 274 6.08 -13.08 3.31
C TRP A 274 7.41 -13.27 2.57
N VAL A 275 7.79 -12.26 1.80
CA VAL A 275 9.10 -12.16 1.15
C VAL A 275 9.86 -11.01 1.78
N ASN A 276 11.04 -11.30 2.32
CA ASN A 276 11.86 -10.29 2.98
C ASN A 276 12.34 -9.27 1.96
N ILE A 277 12.35 -8.00 2.36
CA ILE A 277 12.98 -6.95 1.56
C ILE A 277 14.49 -6.95 1.76
N ASP A 278 15.22 -6.34 0.83
CA ASP A 278 16.64 -6.05 1.04
C ASP A 278 16.87 -5.17 2.27
N SER A 279 18.00 -5.43 2.93
CA SER A 279 18.57 -4.70 4.05
C SER A 279 18.78 -3.20 3.83
N SER A 280 18.93 -2.72 2.58
CA SER A 280 19.08 -1.28 2.29
C SER A 280 17.84 -0.47 2.67
N LYS A 281 16.66 -1.11 2.76
CA LYS A 281 15.38 -0.48 3.15
C LYS A 281 15.22 0.88 2.49
N THR A 282 15.31 0.93 1.16
CA THR A 282 15.00 2.12 0.38
C THR A 282 13.56 2.04 -0.11
N TYR A 283 13.29 1.16 -1.05
CA TYR A 283 11.93 0.83 -1.49
C TYR A 283 11.42 -0.46 -0.85
N TRP A 284 10.13 -0.75 -1.04
CA TRP A 284 9.56 -2.06 -0.77
C TRP A 284 9.92 -3.02 -1.91
N GLN A 285 11.19 -3.43 -1.93
CA GLN A 285 11.76 -4.29 -2.95
C GLN A 285 11.79 -5.74 -2.50
N ILE A 286 11.34 -6.63 -3.36
CA ILE A 286 11.38 -8.08 -3.15
C ILE A 286 11.81 -8.79 -4.44
N PRO A 287 12.36 -10.01 -4.35
CA PRO A 287 12.62 -10.84 -5.51
C PRO A 287 11.33 -11.31 -6.18
N LEU A 288 11.34 -11.31 -7.51
CA LEU A 288 10.34 -11.93 -8.38
C LEU A 288 10.95 -13.23 -8.92
N ASP A 289 10.43 -14.37 -8.48
CA ASP A 289 11.03 -15.68 -8.77
C ASP A 289 10.76 -16.15 -10.20
N ALA A 290 9.56 -15.90 -10.71
CA ALA A 290 9.12 -16.35 -12.04
C ALA A 290 7.94 -15.52 -12.57
N ILE A 291 7.79 -15.54 -13.89
CA ILE A 291 6.62 -15.00 -14.60
C ILE A 291 6.05 -16.10 -15.49
N THR A 292 4.76 -16.38 -15.36
CA THR A 292 4.06 -17.34 -16.23
C THR A 292 3.00 -16.64 -17.05
N VAL A 293 2.96 -16.92 -18.35
CA VAL A 293 1.97 -16.38 -19.30
C VAL A 293 1.30 -17.52 -20.03
N GLU A 294 -0.03 -17.61 -19.95
CA GLU A 294 -0.82 -18.70 -20.52
C GLU A 294 -0.31 -20.10 -20.13
N GLY A 295 0.15 -20.23 -18.88
CA GLY A 295 0.71 -21.46 -18.32
C GLY A 295 2.17 -21.75 -18.70
N THR A 296 2.80 -20.89 -19.51
CA THR A 296 4.22 -21.02 -19.90
C THR A 296 5.09 -20.10 -19.06
N ASP A 297 6.11 -20.65 -18.41
CA ASP A 297 7.16 -19.85 -17.76
C ASP A 297 8.01 -19.15 -18.82
N VAL A 298 8.14 -17.82 -18.70
CA VAL A 298 8.96 -17.01 -19.63
C VAL A 298 10.44 -16.96 -19.24
N GLY A 299 10.85 -17.64 -18.17
CA GLY A 299 12.24 -17.80 -17.76
C GLY A 299 12.87 -16.52 -17.20
N ILE A 300 12.05 -15.69 -16.55
CA ILE A 300 12.46 -14.40 -15.98
C ILE A 300 12.37 -14.48 -14.45
N SER A 301 13.52 -14.29 -13.80
CA SER A 301 13.64 -14.03 -12.36
C SER A 301 14.37 -12.71 -12.15
N VAL A 302 14.04 -12.00 -11.08
CA VAL A 302 14.57 -10.66 -10.79
C VAL A 302 14.82 -10.54 -9.29
N ASP A 303 15.96 -10.00 -8.89
CA ASP A 303 16.29 -9.87 -7.46
C ASP A 303 15.49 -8.76 -6.77
N ASP A 304 15.18 -7.69 -7.51
CA ASP A 304 14.55 -6.49 -6.96
C ASP A 304 13.43 -5.96 -7.87
N VAL A 305 12.18 -6.11 -7.42
CA VAL A 305 11.03 -5.40 -7.98
C VAL A 305 10.39 -4.51 -6.92
N VAL A 306 10.07 -3.26 -7.28
CA VAL A 306 9.42 -2.30 -6.38
C VAL A 306 7.92 -2.54 -6.37
N ILE A 307 7.34 -2.68 -5.18
CA ILE A 307 5.89 -2.74 -4.98
C ILE A 307 5.36 -1.34 -4.65
N ASP A 308 4.64 -0.72 -5.58
CA ASP A 308 4.26 0.70 -5.53
C ASP A 308 2.73 0.90 -5.63
N THR A 309 2.08 1.19 -4.50
CA THR A 309 0.64 1.53 -4.46
C THR A 309 0.32 2.92 -5.02
N GLY A 310 1.34 3.75 -5.27
CA GLY A 310 1.21 5.08 -5.86
C GLY A 310 1.25 5.07 -7.38
N THR A 311 1.18 3.90 -8.03
CA THR A 311 1.17 3.79 -9.49
C THR A 311 0.24 2.68 -9.99
N THR A 312 -0.33 2.88 -11.17
CA THR A 312 -1.30 1.94 -11.76
C THR A 312 -0.64 0.79 -12.52
N LEU A 313 0.27 1.13 -13.42
CA LEU A 313 0.77 0.22 -14.45
C LEU A 313 1.86 -0.69 -13.89
N ILE A 314 2.41 -1.56 -14.73
CA ILE A 314 3.59 -2.35 -14.42
C ILE A 314 4.70 -1.94 -15.39
N GLY A 315 5.78 -1.39 -14.86
CA GLY A 315 6.97 -1.04 -15.63
C GLY A 315 8.02 -2.14 -15.52
N ALA A 316 8.60 -2.53 -16.65
CA ALA A 316 9.64 -3.56 -16.73
C ALA A 316 10.69 -3.25 -17.82
N PRO A 317 11.81 -3.99 -17.89
CA PRO A 317 12.77 -3.86 -18.98
C PRO A 317 12.17 -4.32 -20.31
N ALA A 318 12.54 -3.66 -21.40
CA ALA A 318 11.98 -3.92 -22.74
C ALA A 318 12.01 -5.41 -23.15
N ALA A 319 13.09 -6.13 -22.83
CA ALA A 319 13.23 -7.55 -23.13
C ALA A 319 12.21 -8.42 -22.38
N ALA A 320 11.94 -8.12 -21.11
CA ALA A 320 10.96 -8.83 -20.31
C ALA A 320 9.53 -8.58 -20.82
N VAL A 321 9.22 -7.31 -21.12
CA VAL A 321 7.93 -6.92 -21.72
C VAL A 321 7.72 -7.68 -23.03
N ALA A 322 8.72 -7.71 -23.91
CA ALA A 322 8.64 -8.44 -25.16
C ALA A 322 8.44 -9.95 -24.97
N ALA A 323 9.15 -10.57 -24.02
CA ALA A 323 9.01 -11.99 -23.71
C ALA A 323 7.59 -12.34 -23.19
N ILE A 324 7.01 -11.48 -22.36
CA ILE A 324 5.64 -11.64 -21.84
C ILE A 324 4.63 -11.58 -22.99
N TYR A 325 4.64 -10.53 -23.79
CA TYR A 325 3.64 -10.38 -24.86
C TYR A 325 3.86 -11.36 -26.02
N ALA A 326 5.05 -11.94 -26.19
CA ALA A 326 5.28 -12.99 -27.17
C ALA A 326 4.45 -14.27 -26.89
N GLN A 327 4.05 -14.49 -25.64
CA GLN A 327 3.18 -15.61 -25.26
C GLN A 327 1.68 -15.31 -25.42
N ILE A 328 1.32 -14.05 -25.70
CA ILE A 328 -0.08 -13.62 -25.76
C ILE A 328 -0.55 -13.60 -27.22
N SER A 329 -1.50 -14.48 -27.55
CA SER A 329 -2.09 -14.52 -28.89
C SER A 329 -2.77 -13.20 -29.24
N GLY A 330 -2.43 -12.65 -30.42
CA GLY A 330 -2.94 -11.37 -30.89
C GLY A 330 -2.26 -10.13 -30.30
N ALA A 331 -1.30 -10.30 -29.38
CA ALA A 331 -0.51 -9.17 -28.90
C ALA A 331 0.42 -8.61 -29.98
N LYS A 332 0.61 -7.30 -29.99
CA LYS A 332 1.49 -6.60 -30.96
C LYS A 332 2.25 -5.48 -30.27
N ALA A 333 3.54 -5.36 -30.57
CA ALA A 333 4.29 -4.17 -30.20
C ALA A 333 3.71 -2.96 -30.94
N ILE A 334 3.51 -1.86 -30.23
CA ILE A 334 2.99 -0.60 -30.78
C ILE A 334 3.84 0.57 -30.31
N SER A 335 3.73 1.69 -31.02
CA SER A 335 4.32 2.96 -30.62
C SER A 335 3.22 3.95 -30.25
N LEU A 336 3.30 4.51 -29.04
CA LEU A 336 2.40 5.56 -28.57
C LEU A 336 3.15 6.89 -28.63
N SER A 337 2.65 7.80 -29.46
CA SER A 337 3.18 9.17 -29.58
C SER A 337 4.69 9.19 -29.88
N GLY A 338 5.13 8.30 -30.79
CA GLY A 338 6.54 8.18 -31.19
C GLY A 338 7.42 7.36 -30.25
N SER A 339 6.91 6.94 -29.08
CA SER A 339 7.64 6.11 -28.12
C SER A 339 7.27 4.64 -28.27
N SER A 340 8.28 3.76 -28.29
CA SER A 340 8.12 2.31 -28.29
C SER A 340 8.02 1.74 -26.87
N GLY A 341 7.88 0.41 -26.76
CA GLY A 341 7.82 -0.28 -25.46
C GLY A 341 6.41 -0.47 -24.92
N TYR A 342 5.40 -0.26 -25.76
CA TYR A 342 4.00 -0.52 -25.45
C TYR A 342 3.48 -1.67 -26.32
N TYR A 343 2.44 -2.34 -25.85
CA TYR A 343 1.85 -3.46 -26.54
C TYR A 343 0.33 -3.34 -26.56
N SER A 344 -0.26 -3.67 -27.71
CA SER A 344 -1.69 -3.88 -27.83
C SER A 344 -2.03 -5.36 -27.66
N ILE A 345 -3.21 -5.66 -27.12
CA ILE A 345 -3.80 -6.99 -26.95
C ILE A 345 -5.26 -6.96 -27.45
N PRO A 346 -5.88 -8.11 -27.80
CA PRO A 346 -7.31 -8.15 -28.14
C PRO A 346 -8.18 -7.70 -26.96
N CYS A 347 -9.10 -6.75 -27.14
CA CYS A 347 -9.91 -6.24 -26.02
C CYS A 347 -10.81 -7.30 -25.36
N ASN A 348 -11.24 -8.31 -26.12
CA ASN A 348 -12.07 -9.41 -25.66
C ASN A 348 -11.26 -10.64 -25.21
N GLY A 349 -9.94 -10.52 -25.12
CA GLY A 349 -9.07 -11.58 -24.62
C GLY A 349 -9.26 -11.82 -23.12
N ASN A 350 -9.03 -13.06 -22.71
CA ASN A 350 -8.85 -13.41 -21.30
C ASN A 350 -7.38 -13.80 -21.13
N PHE A 351 -6.66 -13.06 -20.28
CA PHE A 351 -5.22 -13.16 -20.15
C PHE A 351 -4.85 -13.80 -18.82
N ASN A 352 -4.03 -14.84 -18.86
CA ASN A 352 -3.46 -15.47 -17.67
C ASN A 352 -1.97 -15.09 -17.57
N VAL A 353 -1.70 -13.95 -16.95
CA VAL A 353 -0.36 -13.50 -16.61
C VAL A 353 -0.21 -13.56 -15.09
N ALA A 354 0.80 -14.26 -14.58
CA ALA A 354 1.02 -14.42 -13.15
C ALA A 354 2.48 -14.20 -12.76
N PHE A 355 2.67 -13.62 -11.57
CA PHE A 355 3.96 -13.36 -10.96
C PHE A 355 4.16 -14.26 -9.74
N THR A 356 5.36 -14.81 -9.62
CA THR A 356 5.72 -15.72 -8.51
C THR A 356 6.63 -15.02 -7.53
N PHE A 357 6.21 -14.98 -6.27
CA PHE A 357 6.96 -14.39 -5.16
C PHE A 357 7.08 -15.43 -4.05
N GLY A 358 8.28 -15.68 -3.52
CA GLY A 358 8.47 -16.69 -2.48
C GLY A 358 7.92 -18.06 -2.84
N ASN A 359 8.05 -18.47 -4.11
CA ASN A 359 7.49 -19.70 -4.69
C ASN A 359 5.95 -19.80 -4.73
N VAL A 360 5.23 -18.70 -4.54
CA VAL A 360 3.76 -18.65 -4.70
C VAL A 360 3.38 -17.75 -5.86
N SER A 361 2.55 -18.28 -6.77
CA SER A 361 2.12 -17.59 -7.99
C SER A 361 0.79 -16.85 -7.78
N TYR A 362 0.74 -15.60 -8.25
CA TYR A 362 -0.42 -14.72 -8.17
C TYR A 362 -0.74 -14.15 -9.57
N ALA A 363 -1.96 -14.40 -10.03
CA ALA A 363 -2.43 -13.90 -11.32
C ALA A 363 -2.77 -12.40 -11.26
N ILE A 364 -2.36 -11.67 -12.29
CA ILE A 364 -2.87 -10.33 -12.59
C ILE A 364 -4.32 -10.50 -13.07
N PRO A 365 -5.30 -9.81 -12.48
CA PRO A 365 -6.67 -9.86 -12.97
C PRO A 365 -6.73 -9.45 -14.44
N SER A 366 -7.41 -10.25 -15.29
CA SER A 366 -7.43 -10.00 -16.74
C SER A 366 -8.04 -8.63 -17.10
N ASP A 367 -8.99 -8.14 -16.29
CA ASP A 367 -9.59 -6.81 -16.40
C ASP A 367 -8.64 -5.68 -15.97
N ALA A 368 -7.67 -5.97 -15.11
CA ALA A 368 -6.62 -5.04 -14.72
C ALA A 368 -5.42 -5.07 -15.69
N PHE A 369 -5.13 -6.23 -16.28
CA PHE A 369 -4.13 -6.38 -17.34
C PHE A 369 -4.55 -5.67 -18.64
N ASN A 370 -5.84 -5.70 -18.97
CA ASN A 370 -6.41 -4.91 -20.06
C ASN A 370 -6.55 -3.44 -19.65
N ALA A 371 -5.60 -2.60 -20.06
CA ALA A 371 -5.54 -1.19 -19.71
C ALA A 371 -6.44 -0.29 -20.58
N GLY A 372 -7.42 -0.84 -21.31
CA GLY A 372 -8.44 -0.09 -22.04
C GLY A 372 -8.21 -0.01 -23.55
N GLN A 373 -9.24 0.42 -24.27
CA GLN A 373 -9.25 0.43 -25.73
C GLN A 373 -8.23 1.41 -26.30
N TYR A 374 -7.35 0.90 -27.15
CA TYR A 374 -6.32 1.64 -27.87
C TYR A 374 -6.84 2.20 -29.20
N ASP A 375 -7.60 1.41 -29.94
CA ASP A 375 -8.09 1.76 -31.27
C ASP A 375 -9.52 1.24 -31.54
N ALA A 376 -10.13 1.75 -32.61
CA ALA A 376 -11.47 1.33 -33.04
C ALA A 376 -11.52 -0.10 -33.61
N SER A 377 -10.38 -0.77 -33.78
CA SER A 377 -10.30 -2.14 -34.34
C SER A 377 -10.43 -3.23 -33.28
N GLY A 378 -10.74 -2.85 -32.04
CA GLY A 378 -10.91 -3.79 -30.93
C GLY A 378 -9.59 -4.20 -30.26
N ASN A 379 -8.53 -3.39 -30.42
CA ASN A 379 -7.29 -3.58 -29.69
C ASN A 379 -7.28 -2.71 -28.42
N CYS A 380 -6.77 -3.27 -27.34
CA CYS A 380 -6.61 -2.65 -26.04
C CYS A 380 -5.13 -2.54 -25.68
N LEU A 381 -4.76 -1.62 -24.79
CA LEU A 381 -3.40 -1.54 -24.24
C LEU A 381 -3.22 -2.60 -23.16
N GLY A 382 -2.06 -3.25 -23.13
CA GLY A 382 -1.68 -4.09 -22.00
C GLY A 382 -1.03 -3.26 -20.88
N ALA A 383 -1.28 -3.63 -19.62
CA ALA A 383 -0.85 -2.89 -18.44
C ALA A 383 0.67 -2.94 -18.17
N ILE A 384 1.38 -3.88 -18.80
CA ILE A 384 2.84 -4.02 -18.69
C ILE A 384 3.50 -3.26 -19.82
N PHE A 385 4.43 -2.35 -19.51
CA PHE A 385 5.14 -1.54 -20.50
C PHE A 385 6.63 -1.40 -20.17
N SER A 386 7.41 -0.99 -21.18
CA SER A 386 8.85 -0.79 -21.05
C SER A 386 9.16 0.52 -20.34
N LEU A 387 9.95 0.44 -19.27
CA LEU A 387 10.52 1.60 -18.59
C LEU A 387 11.63 2.25 -19.41
N THR A 388 12.40 1.46 -20.16
CA THR A 388 13.48 1.94 -21.02
C THR A 388 12.97 2.27 -22.42
N SER A 389 13.35 3.43 -22.95
CA SER A 389 13.09 3.81 -24.34
C SER A 389 14.23 3.26 -25.23
N GLY A 390 13.97 2.20 -26.01
CA GLY A 390 14.94 1.62 -26.95
C GLY A 390 15.48 0.23 -26.61
N SER A 391 16.16 -0.39 -27.57
CA SER A 391 16.79 -1.72 -27.41
C SER A 391 17.90 -1.63 -26.37
N ALA A 392 17.89 -2.57 -25.43
CA ALA A 392 18.78 -2.70 -24.27
C ALA A 392 20.16 -2.08 -24.49
N SER A 393 20.29 -0.80 -24.16
CA SER A 393 21.56 -0.10 -24.12
C SER A 393 21.86 0.06 -22.65
N SER A 394 22.78 -0.76 -22.16
CA SER A 394 23.51 -0.54 -20.92
C SER A 394 23.90 0.95 -20.83
N GLY A 395 23.14 1.70 -20.04
CA GLY A 395 23.20 3.15 -19.98
C GLY A 395 22.67 3.60 -18.64
N THR A 396 23.60 3.78 -17.69
CA THR A 396 23.60 4.69 -16.55
C THR A 396 22.27 5.39 -16.18
N SER A 397 21.21 4.65 -15.84
CA SER A 397 20.22 5.15 -14.90
C SER A 397 20.88 5.09 -13.52
N SER A 398 20.89 6.19 -12.76
CA SER A 398 21.46 6.16 -11.40
C SER A 398 20.60 5.36 -10.42
N SER A 399 19.46 4.81 -10.89
CA SER A 399 18.69 3.79 -10.18
C SER A 399 18.97 2.42 -10.79
N SER A 400 19.33 1.45 -9.94
CA SER A 400 19.37 0.02 -10.27
C SER A 400 17.97 -0.59 -10.38
N LEU A 401 16.93 0.21 -10.17
CA LEU A 401 15.54 -0.21 -10.24
C LEU A 401 15.17 -0.48 -11.69
N GLN A 402 14.68 -1.68 -11.95
CA GLN A 402 14.31 -2.13 -13.30
C GLN A 402 12.85 -2.53 -13.42
N TRP A 403 12.15 -2.69 -12.29
CA TRP A 403 10.78 -3.17 -12.21
C TRP A 403 9.98 -2.40 -11.17
N ILE A 404 8.79 -1.97 -11.58
CA ILE A 404 7.81 -1.32 -10.71
C ILE A 404 6.47 -2.01 -10.94
N ILE A 405 5.88 -2.53 -9.87
CA ILE A 405 4.62 -3.27 -9.90
C ILE A 405 3.57 -2.43 -9.17
N GLY A 406 2.61 -1.93 -9.95
CA GLY A 406 1.50 -1.12 -9.47
C GLY A 406 0.18 -1.86 -9.33
N ASP A 407 -0.89 -1.06 -9.26
CA ASP A 407 -2.27 -1.49 -8.96
C ASP A 407 -2.83 -2.54 -9.93
N ALA A 408 -2.35 -2.59 -11.17
CA ALA A 408 -2.74 -3.62 -12.13
C ALA A 408 -2.53 -5.03 -11.54
N PHE A 409 -1.43 -5.25 -10.81
CA PHE A 409 -1.21 -6.48 -10.03
C PHE A 409 -1.88 -6.42 -8.66
N LEU A 410 -1.73 -5.30 -7.93
CA LEU A 410 -2.13 -5.22 -6.52
C LEU A 410 -3.64 -5.34 -6.30
N THR A 411 -4.46 -5.07 -7.31
CA THR A 411 -5.91 -5.31 -7.26
C THR A 411 -6.31 -6.78 -7.23
N GLY A 412 -5.41 -7.68 -7.64
CA GLY A 412 -5.61 -9.14 -7.64
C GLY A 412 -5.18 -9.87 -6.37
N VAL A 413 -4.55 -9.17 -5.43
CA VAL A 413 -3.99 -9.76 -4.20
C VAL A 413 -4.36 -8.95 -2.97
N TYR A 414 -4.31 -9.57 -1.80
CA TYR A 414 -4.12 -8.83 -0.56
C TYR A 414 -2.63 -8.56 -0.41
N SER A 415 -2.23 -7.31 -0.17
CA SER A 415 -0.82 -6.95 0.03
C SER A 415 -0.61 -6.48 1.46
N ALA A 416 0.51 -6.87 2.07
CA ALA A 416 0.87 -6.50 3.42
C ALA A 416 2.34 -6.10 3.51
N PHE A 417 2.65 -5.17 4.39
CA PHE A 417 3.96 -4.54 4.50
C PHE A 417 4.39 -4.56 5.97
N ARG A 418 5.41 -5.35 6.29
CA ARG A 418 5.93 -5.57 7.64
C ARG A 418 7.13 -4.68 7.91
N LEU A 419 7.00 -3.82 8.91
CA LEU A 419 8.02 -2.85 9.32
C LEU A 419 9.01 -3.45 10.33
N SER A 420 8.59 -4.43 11.14
CA SER A 420 9.48 -5.15 12.07
C SER A 420 10.56 -5.94 11.33
N SER A 421 11.68 -6.25 12.00
CA SER A 421 12.73 -7.10 11.43
C SER A 421 12.36 -8.60 11.51
N PRO A 422 12.49 -9.40 10.44
CA PRO A 422 12.87 -8.97 9.10
C PRO A 422 11.71 -8.25 8.41
N SER A 423 12.03 -7.07 7.84
CA SER A 423 11.07 -6.28 7.08
C SER A 423 10.71 -7.03 5.80
N ALA A 424 9.45 -6.98 5.39
CA ALA A 424 8.95 -7.86 4.32
C ALA A 424 7.73 -7.25 3.62
N VAL A 425 7.53 -7.64 2.37
CA VAL A 425 6.24 -7.52 1.66
C VAL A 425 5.61 -8.90 1.63
N GLY A 426 4.30 -8.98 1.80
CA GLY A 426 3.57 -10.23 1.77
C GLY A 426 2.33 -10.16 0.89
N PHE A 427 2.02 -11.29 0.25
CA PHE A 427 0.83 -11.43 -0.60
C PHE A 427 -0.03 -12.60 -0.15
N ALA A 428 -1.35 -12.47 -0.33
CA ALA A 428 -2.31 -13.54 -0.14
C ALA A 428 -3.40 -13.50 -1.22
N THR A 429 -3.98 -14.66 -1.51
CA THR A 429 -5.12 -14.78 -2.43
C THR A 429 -6.33 -14.08 -1.84
N LEU A 430 -7.02 -13.30 -2.67
CA LEU A 430 -8.26 -12.65 -2.30
C LEU A 430 -9.37 -13.69 -2.05
N GLY A 431 -10.09 -13.56 -0.95
CA GLY A 431 -11.18 -14.47 -0.59
C GLY A 431 -12.17 -13.84 0.37
N SER A 432 -13.34 -14.47 0.54
CA SER A 432 -14.22 -14.19 1.68
C SER A 432 -13.61 -14.91 2.89
N GLY A 433 -12.91 -14.18 3.75
CA GLY A 433 -12.06 -14.76 4.80
C GLY A 433 -12.70 -15.93 5.56
N GLY A 434 -11.92 -17.01 5.69
CA GLY A 434 -12.20 -18.10 6.62
C GLY A 434 -11.53 -17.78 7.95
N THR A 435 -12.23 -18.07 9.05
CA THR A 435 -11.88 -17.75 10.44
C THR A 435 -10.40 -18.02 10.76
N ALA A 436 -9.70 -17.01 11.26
CA ALA A 436 -8.37 -17.18 11.84
C ALA A 436 -8.43 -18.23 12.97
N VAL A 437 -7.72 -19.35 12.79
CA VAL A 437 -7.38 -20.24 13.91
C VAL A 437 -6.17 -19.61 14.59
N ALA A 438 -6.34 -19.14 15.82
CA ALA A 438 -5.27 -18.57 16.62
C ALA A 438 -4.08 -19.53 16.71
N GLY A 439 -2.88 -19.00 16.47
CA GLY A 439 -1.64 -19.73 16.61
C GLY A 439 -1.49 -20.31 18.02
N SER A 440 -1.31 -21.63 18.08
CA SER A 440 -0.67 -22.25 19.24
C SER A 440 0.83 -22.29 18.96
N ASN A 441 1.56 -21.44 19.67
CA ASN A 441 2.99 -21.64 19.89
C ASN A 441 3.17 -22.98 20.60
N SER A 442 3.86 -23.93 19.98
CA SER A 442 4.77 -24.80 20.72
C SER A 442 5.88 -25.29 19.79
N SER A 443 7.06 -24.71 19.98
CA SER A 443 8.32 -25.38 19.71
C SER A 443 8.59 -26.37 20.83
N SER A 444 8.70 -27.65 20.51
CA SER A 444 9.56 -28.58 21.26
C SER A 444 9.99 -29.73 20.36
N SER A 445 11.29 -29.83 20.14
CA SER A 445 11.96 -30.95 19.49
C SER A 445 12.00 -32.18 20.40
N THR A 446 11.88 -33.36 19.76
CA THR A 446 12.37 -34.70 20.17
C THR A 446 11.92 -35.25 21.55
N ASP A 447 11.23 -36.39 21.58
CA ASP A 447 11.89 -37.70 21.53
C ASP A 447 10.90 -38.87 21.36
N SER A 448 11.45 -39.98 20.88
CA SER A 448 10.86 -41.28 20.61
C SER A 448 10.39 -42.04 21.87
N SER A 449 9.23 -42.71 21.80
CA SER A 449 9.05 -44.06 22.35
C SER A 449 7.68 -44.66 22.01
N SER A 450 7.75 -45.90 21.57
CA SER A 450 6.66 -46.86 21.42
C SER A 450 5.91 -47.13 22.72
N ASN A 451 4.57 -47.20 22.68
CA ASN A 451 3.91 -48.41 23.19
C ASN A 451 2.47 -48.60 22.70
N LYS A 452 2.16 -49.88 22.57
CA LYS A 452 0.93 -50.52 22.08
C LYS A 452 0.02 -50.83 23.29
N SER A 453 -1.30 -50.83 23.06
CA SER A 453 -2.32 -51.77 23.59
C SER A 453 -3.61 -51.13 24.16
N THR A 454 -4.72 -51.43 23.46
CA THR A 454 -6.01 -52.01 23.91
C THR A 454 -6.68 -51.58 25.23
N THR A 455 -7.95 -51.12 25.15
CA THR A 455 -9.22 -51.82 25.54
C THR A 455 -10.38 -50.80 25.60
N SER A 456 -11.44 -50.93 24.80
CA SER A 456 -12.77 -51.52 25.10
C SER A 456 -13.52 -50.97 26.33
N GLY A 457 -14.70 -50.37 26.08
CA GLY A 457 -15.71 -50.04 27.08
C GLY A 457 -16.97 -49.46 26.46
N SER A 458 -17.93 -50.33 26.12
CA SER A 458 -19.28 -49.99 25.64
C SER A 458 -20.26 -49.88 26.81
N ILE A 459 -21.12 -48.84 26.83
CA ILE A 459 -22.44 -48.88 27.48
C ILE A 459 -23.46 -48.19 26.57
N ARG A 460 -24.61 -48.87 26.39
CA ARG A 460 -25.78 -48.53 25.55
C ARG A 460 -26.88 -47.81 26.34
N SER A 461 -27.87 -47.33 25.56
CA SER A 461 -29.33 -47.14 25.82
C SER A 461 -29.75 -45.68 26.04
N ALA A 462 -30.84 -45.12 25.46
CA ALA A 462 -31.88 -45.63 24.57
C ALA A 462 -32.62 -44.46 23.85
N SER A 463 -32.99 -44.71 22.58
CA SER A 463 -34.25 -44.38 21.87
C SER A 463 -35.08 -43.11 22.14
N SER A 464 -35.39 -42.37 21.06
CA SER A 464 -36.76 -42.24 20.53
C SER A 464 -36.75 -41.77 19.07
N SER A 465 -37.54 -42.47 18.26
CA SER A 465 -37.77 -42.34 16.81
C SER A 465 -39.02 -41.51 16.52
N THR A 466 -39.08 -40.83 15.36
CA THR A 466 -40.24 -40.90 14.42
C THR A 466 -39.79 -40.44 13.03
N VAL A 467 -40.20 -41.22 12.03
CA VAL A 467 -39.91 -41.16 10.59
C VAL A 467 -41.18 -40.69 9.85
N TYR A 468 -41.06 -39.97 8.74
CA TYR A 468 -41.91 -40.20 7.56
C TYR A 468 -41.13 -39.94 6.27
N SER A 469 -40.98 -41.00 5.47
CA SER A 469 -40.60 -40.98 4.06
C SER A 469 -41.86 -40.90 3.19
N PHE A 470 -41.74 -40.29 2.01
CA PHE A 470 -42.45 -40.74 0.81
C PHE A 470 -41.50 -40.71 -0.39
N ALA A 471 -41.44 -41.83 -1.10
CA ALA A 471 -40.75 -42.02 -2.36
C ALA A 471 -41.77 -42.50 -3.40
N PHE A 472 -41.61 -42.04 -4.65
CA PHE A 472 -42.06 -42.65 -5.91
C PHE A 472 -41.07 -42.13 -6.97
N ALA A 473 -40.12 -42.90 -7.51
CA ALA A 473 -40.17 -44.06 -8.40
C ALA A 473 -40.48 -43.75 -9.88
N PHE A 474 -39.40 -43.84 -10.68
CA PHE A 474 -39.25 -44.30 -12.07
C PHE A 474 -39.90 -43.59 -13.28
N GLY A 475 -39.08 -43.38 -14.32
CA GLY A 475 -39.53 -43.14 -15.70
C GLY A 475 -38.40 -42.72 -16.65
N LEU A 476 -37.65 -43.69 -17.18
CA LEU A 476 -36.62 -43.55 -18.21
C LEU A 476 -37.29 -43.80 -19.58
N VAL A 477 -37.28 -42.84 -20.51
CA VAL A 477 -37.49 -43.11 -21.96
C VAL A 477 -36.65 -42.14 -22.80
N SER A 478 -36.01 -42.72 -23.81
CA SER A 478 -35.10 -42.14 -24.78
C SER A 478 -35.82 -41.70 -26.07
N MET A 479 -35.18 -40.78 -26.81
CA MET A 479 -35.04 -40.77 -28.28
C MET A 479 -36.01 -39.96 -29.20
N PHE A 480 -35.38 -39.37 -30.24
CA PHE A 480 -35.81 -38.74 -31.51
C PHE A 480 -36.16 -37.23 -31.50
N LEU A 481 -35.38 -36.34 -32.15
CA LEU A 481 -35.10 -36.04 -33.58
C LEU A 481 -36.10 -35.06 -34.23
N PHE A 482 -35.54 -33.99 -34.82
CA PHE A 482 -36.05 -33.03 -35.82
C PHE A 482 -37.25 -32.12 -35.48
N ALA A 483 -36.99 -30.82 -35.36
CA ALA A 483 -37.19 -29.83 -36.43
C ALA A 483 -36.42 -28.54 -36.11
#